data_AF-A0A9Q0RVL7-F1
#
_entry.id   AF-A0A9Q0RVL7-F1
#
_cell.length_a   1.000
_cell.length_b   1.000
_cell.length_c   1.000
_cell.angle_alpha   90.00
_cell.angle_beta   90.00
_cell.angle_gamma   90.00
#
_symmetry.space_group_name_H-M   'P 1'
#
loop_
_entity.id
_entity.type
_entity.pdbx_description
1 polymer ?
#
loop_
_entity_poly.entity_id
_entity_poly.type
_entity_poly.pdbx_seq_one_letter_code
_entity_poly.pdbx_strand_id
1 'polypeptide(L)'
;MKNIFGSTENNIPKILRSLGDIQIIENDGLPAQICSLCLQEANSACYFRMKCQESDKLLRKGLKRSEFVVQVKDEELQDNNFDDLFDT
;
A
#
# COMPACT_ATOMS: atom_id res chain seq x y z
N MET A 1 12.20 -25.03 17.90
CA MET A 1 10.80 -24.59 17.70
C MET A 1 10.49 -23.53 18.73
N LYS A 2 9.63 -22.55 18.42
CA LYS A 2 9.16 -21.50 19.35
C LYS A 2 7.65 -21.56 19.48
N ASN A 3 7.13 -21.26 20.67
CA ASN A 3 5.69 -21.18 20.90
C ASN A 3 5.14 -19.93 20.18
N ILE A 4 4.05 -20.09 19.42
CA ILE A 4 3.40 -18.99 18.69
C ILE A 4 2.76 -18.00 19.66
N PHE A 5 2.20 -18.47 20.78
CA PHE A 5 1.52 -17.67 21.79
C PHE A 5 2.44 -17.23 22.94
N GLY A 6 3.72 -17.61 22.91
CA GLY A 6 4.69 -17.33 23.98
C GLY A 6 5.46 -16.02 23.82
N SER A 7 5.72 -15.37 24.97
CA SER A 7 6.57 -14.17 25.22
C SER A 7 6.26 -12.89 24.42
N THR A 8 6.30 -11.75 25.13
CA THR A 8 5.97 -10.40 24.62
C THR A 8 6.99 -9.81 23.64
N GLU A 9 8.22 -10.32 23.65
CA GLU A 9 9.37 -9.72 22.94
C GLU A 9 9.34 -9.97 21.42
N ASN A 10 8.55 -10.93 20.96
CA ASN A 10 8.32 -11.21 19.55
C ASN A 10 6.86 -11.61 19.36
N ASN A 11 6.01 -10.68 18.93
CA ASN A 11 4.59 -10.96 18.70
C ASN A 11 4.41 -11.78 17.40
N ILE A 12 4.78 -13.05 17.46
CA ILE A 12 4.67 -14.03 16.36
C ILE A 12 3.26 -14.02 15.76
N PRO A 13 2.16 -14.01 16.55
CA PRO A 13 0.81 -14.00 16.01
C PRO A 13 0.54 -12.77 15.14
N LYS A 14 1.04 -11.59 15.54
CA LYS A 14 0.90 -10.35 14.76
C LYS A 14 1.67 -10.41 13.45
N ILE A 15 2.87 -10.96 13.46
CA ILE A 15 3.69 -11.13 12.24
C ILE A 15 2.95 -12.03 11.26
N LEU A 16 2.52 -13.20 11.72
CA LEU A 16 1.82 -14.19 10.91
C LEU A 16 0.52 -13.63 10.32
N ARG A 17 -0.31 -12.97 11.13
CA ARG A 17 -1.51 -12.26 10.66
C ARG A 17 -1.18 -11.22 9.58
N SER A 18 -0.12 -10.44 9.77
CA SER A 18 0.22 -9.35 8.85
C SER A 18 0.71 -9.79 7.47
N LEU A 19 1.21 -11.02 7.36
CA LEU A 19 1.81 -11.57 6.13
C LEU A 19 0.87 -12.49 5.38
N GLY A 20 0.13 -13.34 6.09
CA GLY A 20 -0.67 -14.41 5.47
C GLY A 20 -2.17 -14.21 5.53
N ASP A 21 -2.65 -13.15 6.19
CA ASP A 21 -4.08 -12.99 6.53
C ASP A 21 -4.66 -14.22 7.23
N ILE A 22 -3.81 -14.90 8.01
CA ILE A 22 -4.17 -16.13 8.72
C ILE A 22 -4.67 -15.81 10.13
N GLN A 23 -5.78 -16.43 10.52
CA GLN A 23 -6.28 -16.33 11.88
C GLN A 23 -5.41 -17.19 12.81
N ILE A 24 -5.00 -16.62 13.94
CA ILE A 24 -4.22 -17.31 14.97
C ILE A 24 -5.04 -17.30 16.25
N ILE A 25 -5.58 -18.47 16.61
CA ILE A 25 -6.46 -18.68 17.76
C ILE A 25 -5.80 -19.71 18.68
N GLU A 26 -5.79 -19.43 19.98
CA GLU A 26 -5.28 -20.39 20.96
C GLU A 26 -6.29 -21.51 21.19
N ASN A 27 -5.83 -22.76 21.31
CA ASN A 27 -6.66 -23.96 21.54
C ASN A 27 -7.65 -24.31 20.40
N ASP A 28 -7.35 -23.96 19.15
CA ASP A 28 -8.15 -24.32 17.96
C ASP A 28 -7.87 -25.74 17.42
N GLY A 29 -6.97 -26.48 18.07
CA GLY A 29 -6.53 -27.82 17.65
C GLY A 29 -5.41 -27.81 16.60
N LEU A 30 -4.89 -26.64 16.21
CA LEU A 30 -3.78 -26.49 15.29
C LEU A 30 -2.42 -26.39 16.03
N PRO A 31 -1.29 -26.50 15.31
CA PRO A 31 0.03 -26.42 15.93
C PRO A 31 0.28 -25.08 16.63
N ALA A 32 0.58 -25.13 17.93
CA ALA A 32 0.93 -23.95 18.74
C ALA A 32 2.41 -23.54 18.65
N GLN A 33 3.17 -24.11 17.71
CA GLN A 33 4.60 -23.90 17.58
C GLN A 33 4.99 -23.62 16.13
N ILE A 34 6.02 -22.79 15.97
CA ILE A 34 6.65 -22.49 14.70
C ILE A 34 8.13 -22.93 14.75
N CYS A 35 8.66 -23.47 13.65
CA CYS A 35 10.08 -23.80 13.59
C CYS A 35 10.93 -22.52 13.47
N SER A 36 12.21 -22.60 13.83
CA SER A 36 13.09 -21.42 13.84
C SER A 36 13.30 -20.83 12.44
N LEU A 37 13.34 -21.69 11.40
CA LEU A 37 13.51 -21.28 10.01
C LEU A 37 12.31 -20.45 9.52
N CYS A 38 11.10 -20.98 9.67
CA CYS A 38 9.88 -20.27 9.29
C CYS A 38 9.71 -18.95 10.04
N LEU A 39 10.08 -18.91 11.33
CA LEU A 39 10.04 -17.66 12.09
C LEU A 39 11.05 -16.63 11.56
N GLN A 40 12.25 -17.05 11.18
CA GLN A 40 13.25 -16.15 10.58
C GLN A 40 12.78 -15.59 9.23
N GLU A 41 12.18 -16.43 8.38
CA GLU A 41 11.60 -16.01 7.11
C GLU A 41 10.44 -15.03 7.31
N ALA A 42 9.53 -15.32 8.26
CA ALA A 42 8.43 -14.43 8.60
C ALA A 42 8.93 -13.06 9.09
N ASN A 43 9.96 -13.02 9.94
CA ASN A 43 10.57 -11.76 10.36
C ASN A 43 11.15 -10.98 9.17
N SER A 44 11.87 -11.65 8.28
CA SER A 44 12.47 -11.03 7.09
C SER A 44 11.40 -10.45 6.16
N ALA A 45 10.33 -11.21 5.91
CA ALA A 45 9.19 -10.77 5.11
C ALA A 45 8.47 -9.57 5.75
N CYS A 46 8.27 -9.58 7.07
CA CYS A 46 7.68 -8.45 7.79
C CYS A 46 8.52 -7.18 7.66
N TYR A 47 9.84 -7.29 7.81
CA TYR A 47 10.76 -6.17 7.62
C TYR A 47 10.73 -5.65 6.18
N PHE A 48 10.74 -6.54 5.19
CA PHE A 48 10.59 -6.16 3.78
C PHE A 48 9.29 -5.40 3.53
N ARG A 49 8.16 -5.90 4.03
CA ARG A 49 6.86 -5.24 3.95
C ARG A 49 6.88 -3.84 4.55
N MET A 50 7.50 -3.65 5.73
CA MET A 50 7.62 -2.34 6.36
C MET A 50 8.38 -1.34 5.47
N LYS A 51 9.50 -1.76 4.86
CA LYS A 51 10.25 -0.91 3.93
C LYS A 51 9.41 -0.47 2.74
N CYS A 52 8.63 -1.39 2.15
CA CYS A 52 7.72 -1.05 1.06
C CYS A 52 6.67 -0.02 1.49
N GLN A 53 6.07 -0.20 2.66
CA GLN A 53 5.06 0.73 3.20
C GLN A 53 5.62 2.12 3.49
N GLU A 54 6.83 2.19 4.04
CA GLU A 54 7.51 3.46 4.29
C GLU A 54 7.84 4.18 2.98
N SER A 55 8.37 3.45 1.99
CA SER A 55 8.67 3.99 0.66
C SER A 55 7.41 4.53 -0.03
N ASP A 56 6.31 3.75 -0.06
CA ASP A 56 5.02 4.18 -0.63
C ASP A 56 4.48 5.42 0.09
N LYS A 57 4.54 5.45 1.43
CA LYS A 57 4.13 6.61 2.22
C LYS A 57 4.94 7.87 1.89
N LEU A 58 6.25 7.74 1.73
CA LEU A 58 7.13 8.85 1.38
C LEU A 58 6.83 9.36 -0.04
N LEU A 59 6.68 8.47 -1.02
CA LEU A 59 6.36 8.82 -2.40
C LEU A 59 5.01 9.53 -2.50
N ARG A 60 3.96 9.00 -1.87
CA ARG A 60 2.62 9.62 -1.87
C ARG A 60 2.60 10.98 -1.15
N LYS A 61 3.38 11.14 -0.08
CA LYS A 61 3.53 12.45 0.59
C LYS A 61 4.26 13.45 -0.31
N GLY A 62 5.30 13.02 -1.02
CA GLY A 62 6.04 13.84 -1.98
C GLY A 62 5.16 14.32 -3.14
N LEU A 63 4.35 13.42 -3.70
CA LEU A 63 3.41 13.75 -4.79
C LEU A 63 2.34 14.77 -4.37
N LYS A 64 1.80 14.66 -3.15
CA LYS A 64 0.86 15.67 -2.61
C LYS A 64 1.50 17.05 -2.43
N ARG A 65 2.82 17.11 -2.27
CA ARG A 65 3.56 18.39 -2.20
C ARG A 65 3.83 18.97 -3.60
N SER A 66 3.74 18.17 -4.66
CA SER A 66 3.99 18.59 -6.04
C SER A 66 2.72 18.76 -6.88
N GLU A 67 1.52 18.85 -6.26
CA GLU A 67 0.31 19.33 -6.94
C GLU A 67 0.51 20.82 -7.30
N PHE A 68 1.26 21.04 -8.38
CA PHE A 68 1.38 22.32 -9.05
C PHE A 68 0.04 22.57 -9.74
N VAL A 69 -0.62 23.68 -9.39
CA VAL A 69 -1.86 24.10 -10.03
C VAL A 69 -1.57 24.35 -11.51
N VAL A 70 -2.00 23.44 -12.38
CA VAL A 70 -2.00 23.68 -13.82
C VAL A 70 -3.08 24.70 -14.09
N GLN A 71 -2.68 25.95 -14.31
CA GLN A 71 -3.56 27.01 -14.80
C GLN A 71 -3.89 26.67 -16.25
N VAL A 72 -5.02 26.01 -16.48
CA VAL A 72 -5.57 25.83 -17.83
C VAL A 72 -6.01 27.21 -18.30
N LYS A 73 -5.38 27.72 -19.34
CA LYS A 73 -5.76 28.98 -19.98
C LYS A 73 -6.83 28.63 -21.00
N ASP A 74 -8.06 29.05 -20.79
CA ASP A 74 -9.14 28.88 -21.76
C ASP A 74 -8.81 29.71 -23.01
N GLU A 75 -8.69 29.05 -24.16
CA GLU A 75 -8.60 29.72 -25.46
C GLU A 75 -10.02 29.99 -25.98
N GLU A 76 -10.39 31.25 -26.14
CA GLU A 76 -11.65 31.64 -26.76
C GLU A 76 -11.62 31.31 -28.26
N LEU A 77 -12.48 30.39 -28.69
CA LEU A 77 -12.72 30.12 -30.11
C LEU A 77 -13.41 31.35 -30.73
N GLN A 78 -12.71 32.05 -31.63
CA GLN A 78 -13.32 33.07 -32.47
C GLN A 78 -14.16 32.38 -33.56
N ASP A 79 -15.47 32.32 -33.32
CA ASP A 79 -16.48 32.06 -34.36
C ASP A 79 -16.43 33.21 -35.37
N ASN A 80 -15.67 33.01 -36.45
CA ASN A 80 -15.78 33.87 -37.61
C ASN A 80 -17.08 33.51 -38.34
N ASN A 81 -18.13 34.30 -38.09
CA ASN A 81 -19.34 34.33 -38.89
C ASN A 81 -18.97 34.46 -40.38
N PHE A 82 -19.13 33.38 -41.13
CA PHE A 82 -19.19 33.40 -42.58
C PHE A 82 -20.66 33.53 -42.99
N ASP A 83 -21.24 34.69 -42.71
CA ASP A 83 -22.46 35.16 -43.39
C ASP A 83 -22.01 36.11 -44.49
N ASP A 84 -21.65 35.58 -45.66
CA ASP A 84 -21.88 36.29 -46.91
C ASP A 84 -21.75 35.36 -48.13
N LEU A 85 -22.79 35.45 -48.97
CA LEU A 85 -22.76 35.25 -50.43
C LEU A 85 -22.98 33.83 -50.99
N PHE A 86 -24.24 33.38 -50.96
CA PHE A 86 -24.85 32.74 -52.13
C PHE A 86 -26.22 33.37 -52.38
N ASP A 87 -26.24 34.38 -53.26
CA ASP A 87 -27.42 34.74 -54.02
C ASP A 87 -26.99 34.83 -55.49
N THR A 88 -27.05 33.70 -56.20
CA THR A 88 -27.24 33.59 -57.65
C THR A 88 -27.80 32.22 -58.01
#